data_AF-A0A7S4J357-F1
#
_entry.id   AF-A0A7S4J357-F1
#
_cell.length_a   1.000
_cell.length_b   1.000
_cell.length_c   1.000
_cell.angle_alpha   90.00
_cell.angle_beta   90.00
_cell.angle_gamma   90.00
#
_symmetry.space_group_name_H-M   'P 1'
#
loop_
_entity.id
_entity.type
_entity.pdbx_description
1 polymer ?
#
loop_
_entity_poly.entity_id
_entity_poly.type
_entity_poly.pdbx_seq_one_letter_code
_entity_poly.pdbx_strand_id
1 'polypeptide(L)'
;FYLVSAHALKGTPRAPHYQILLNEADLPIKVLERFTYDLCFFYARATKIVSRPAPVYWAHRAAFIAPYYDKNYKDADGCETSSVSSGGSSKRPRDICHVLENVRKRIYYA
;
A
#
# COMPACT_ATOMS: atom_id res chain seq x y z
N PHE A 1 7.41 16.22 -7.53
CA PHE A 1 7.75 17.09 -6.38
C PHE A 1 8.13 16.24 -5.17
N TYR A 2 8.89 16.80 -4.23
CA TYR A 2 9.17 16.16 -2.94
C TYR A 2 8.29 16.83 -1.86
N LEU A 3 7.69 16.04 -0.99
CA LEU A 3 6.81 16.56 0.06
C LEU A 3 7.05 15.87 1.40
N VAL A 4 7.64 16.59 2.35
CA VAL A 4 7.76 16.12 3.74
C VAL A 4 6.50 16.53 4.51
N SER A 5 5.57 15.61 4.69
CA SER A 5 4.30 15.87 5.39
C SER A 5 4.39 15.66 6.90
N ALA A 6 5.16 14.66 7.36
CA ALA A 6 5.21 14.23 8.75
C ALA A 6 6.37 14.84 9.53
N HIS A 7 6.16 15.04 10.83
CA HIS A 7 7.23 15.35 11.77
C HIS A 7 8.09 14.10 12.04
N ALA A 8 9.42 14.28 12.01
CA ALA A 8 10.36 13.20 12.31
C ALA A 8 10.45 12.97 13.81
N LEU A 9 9.87 11.87 14.29
CA LEU A 9 9.96 11.46 15.70
C LEU A 9 11.40 11.07 16.11
N LYS A 10 12.17 10.53 15.16
CA LYS A 10 13.56 10.11 15.39
C LYS A 10 14.35 10.23 14.08
N GLY A 11 15.54 10.83 14.18
CA GLY A 11 16.43 11.01 13.04
C GLY A 11 15.90 11.97 11.99
N THR A 12 16.43 11.87 10.77
CA THR A 12 16.07 12.73 9.64
C THR A 12 14.85 12.18 8.91
N PRO A 13 13.82 13.00 8.60
CA PRO A 13 12.66 12.53 7.85
C PRO A 13 13.06 12.14 6.42
N ARG A 14 12.48 11.05 5.92
CA ARG A 14 12.58 10.70 4.51
C ARG A 14 11.52 11.47 3.72
N ALA A 15 11.95 12.24 2.72
CA ALA A 15 11.07 12.93 1.78
C ALA A 15 10.60 11.95 0.68
N PRO A 16 9.31 11.59 0.61
CA PRO A 16 8.74 10.90 -0.54
C PRO A 16 8.80 11.77 -1.80
N HIS A 17 9.09 11.11 -2.91
CA HIS A 17 9.05 11.71 -4.24
C HIS A 17 7.74 11.36 -4.93
N TYR A 18 7.00 12.38 -5.37
CA TYR A 18 5.75 12.23 -6.10
C TYR A 18 5.97 12.61 -7.56
N GLN A 19 5.59 11.72 -8.47
CA GLN A 19 5.60 11.94 -9.91
C GLN A 19 4.17 11.87 -10.42
N ILE A 20 3.76 12.90 -11.15
CA ILE A 20 2.45 12.95 -11.79
C ILE A 20 2.60 12.23 -13.13
N LEU A 21 1.95 11.09 -13.26
CA LEU A 21 1.95 10.31 -14.51
C LEU A 21 0.81 10.72 -15.43
N LEU A 22 -0.34 11.06 -14.85
CA LEU A 22 -1.56 11.43 -15.56
C LEU A 22 -2.32 12.49 -14.75
N ASN A 23 -2.83 13.52 -15.42
CA ASN A 23 -3.65 14.58 -14.83
C ASN A 23 -4.71 15.03 -15.85
N GLU A 24 -5.80 14.27 -15.96
CA GLU A 24 -6.92 14.59 -16.87
C GLU A 24 -7.77 15.77 -16.40
N ALA A 25 -7.73 16.08 -15.10
CA ALA A 25 -8.49 17.18 -14.50
C ALA A 25 -7.79 18.55 -14.64
N ASP A 26 -6.64 18.60 -15.34
CA ASP A 26 -5.81 19.80 -15.55
C ASP A 26 -5.54 20.61 -14.27
N LEU A 27 -5.42 19.91 -13.13
CA LEU A 27 -5.20 20.56 -11.85
C LEU A 27 -3.80 21.18 -11.80
N PRO A 28 -3.67 22.42 -11.29
CA PRO A 28 -2.36 23.04 -11.15
C PRO A 28 -1.54 22.29 -10.09
N ILE A 29 -0.22 22.22 -10.29
CA ILE A 29 0.70 21.47 -9.42
C ILE A 29 0.58 21.88 -7.95
N LYS A 30 0.40 23.18 -7.66
CA LYS A 30 0.21 23.69 -6.29
C LYS A 30 -1.02 23.09 -5.60
N VAL A 31 -2.10 22.86 -6.34
CA VAL A 31 -3.32 22.24 -5.82
C VAL A 31 -3.08 20.75 -5.57
N LEU A 32 -2.37 20.06 -6.46
CA LEU A 32 -2.00 18.65 -6.26
C LEU A 32 -1.06 18.47 -5.06
N GLU A 33 -0.09 19.36 -4.88
CA GLU A 33 0.80 19.38 -3.71
C GLU A 33 0.01 19.57 -2.42
N ARG A 34 -0.93 20.54 -2.40
CA ARG A 34 -1.77 20.76 -1.23
C ARG A 34 -2.71 19.59 -0.95
N PHE A 35 -3.35 19.06 -1.99
CA PHE A 35 -4.25 17.92 -1.88
C PHE A 35 -3.53 16.67 -1.35
N THR A 36 -2.33 16.37 -1.85
CA THR A 36 -1.51 15.25 -1.36
C THR A 36 -1.06 15.45 0.09
N TYR A 37 -0.77 16.69 0.50
CA TYR A 37 -0.51 17.03 1.90
C TYR A 37 -1.74 16.81 2.78
N ASP A 38 -2.91 17.28 2.35
CA ASP A 38 -4.16 17.12 3.10
C ASP A 38 -4.55 15.64 3.26
N LEU A 39 -4.28 14.79 2.25
CA LEU A 39 -4.45 13.33 2.33
C LEU A 39 -3.59 12.65 3.41
N CYS A 40 -2.51 13.29 3.87
CA CYS A 40 -1.65 12.74 4.93
C CYS A 40 -2.27 12.87 6.33
N PHE A 41 -3.35 13.65 6.50
CA PHE A 41 -4.06 13.79 7.78
C PHE A 41 -5.14 12.73 7.99
N PHE A 42 -5.62 12.08 6.92
CA PHE A 42 -6.75 11.15 6.98
C PHE A 42 -6.38 9.72 7.40
N TYR A 43 -5.22 9.51 8.02
CA TYR A 43 -4.83 8.19 8.49
C TYR A 43 -5.46 7.86 9.85
N ALA A 44 -6.61 7.19 9.82
CA ALA A 44 -7.44 6.93 11.00
C ALA A 44 -6.76 6.16 12.16
N ARG A 45 -5.64 5.46 11.93
CA ARG A 45 -4.97 4.67 12.98
C ARG A 45 -4.03 5.47 13.87
N ALA A 46 -3.68 6.71 13.49
CA ALA A 46 -2.74 7.51 14.26
C ALA A 46 -3.19 8.96 14.34
N THR A 47 -3.01 9.58 15.50
CA THR A 47 -3.29 10.99 15.75
C THR A 47 -2.15 11.91 15.26
N LYS A 48 -1.38 11.45 14.27
CA LYS A 48 -0.22 12.16 13.71
C LYS A 48 -0.28 12.17 12.20
N ILE A 49 0.33 13.19 11.61
CA ILE A 49 0.50 13.26 10.16
C ILE A 49 1.46 12.15 9.73
N VAL A 50 1.05 11.39 8.72
CA VAL A 50 1.87 10.31 8.15
C VAL A 50 2.68 10.80 6.96
N SER A 51 3.81 10.15 6.70
CA SER A 51 4.75 10.58 5.65
C SER A 51 4.28 10.30 4.23
N ARG A 52 3.28 9.42 4.04
CA ARG A 52 2.67 9.07 2.76
C ARG A 52 1.16 9.28 2.87
N PRO A 53 0.43 9.52 1.78
CA PRO A 53 -1.00 9.75 1.84
C PRO A 53 -1.73 8.53 2.42
N ALA A 54 -2.81 8.77 3.17
CA ALA A 54 -3.65 7.70 3.74
C ALA A 54 -4.00 6.56 2.77
N PRO A 55 -4.44 6.81 1.52
CA PRO A 55 -4.77 5.73 0.57
C PRO A 55 -3.58 4.83 0.23
N VAL A 56 -2.36 5.38 0.13
CA VAL A 56 -1.15 4.60 -0.17
C VAL A 56 -0.80 3.69 1.01
N TYR A 57 -0.96 4.20 2.23
CA TYR A 57 -0.76 3.41 3.45
C TYR A 57 -1.74 2.24 3.57
N TRP A 58 -3.01 2.51 3.25
CA TRP A 58 -4.06 1.49 3.24
C TRP A 58 -3.84 0.43 2.17
N ALA A 59 -3.47 0.81 0.95
CA ALA A 59 -3.13 -0.14 -0.12
C ALA A 59 -1.96 -1.04 0.28
N HIS A 60 -0.90 -0.46 0.85
CA HIS A 60 0.24 -1.23 1.34
C HIS A 60 -0.18 -2.24 2.41
N ARG A 61 -1.06 -1.86 3.33
CA ARG A 61 -1.54 -2.78 4.36
C ARG A 61 -2.48 -3.85 3.82
N ALA A 62 -3.36 -3.51 2.90
CA ALA A 62 -4.20 -4.49 2.21
C ALA A 62 -3.33 -5.54 1.49
N ALA A 63 -2.28 -5.11 0.78
CA ALA A 63 -1.33 -6.00 0.12
C ALA A 63 -0.53 -6.86 1.11
N PHE A 64 -0.15 -6.30 2.26
CA PHE A 64 0.55 -7.04 3.31
C PHE A 64 -0.34 -8.12 3.96
N ILE A 65 -1.62 -7.83 4.17
CA ILE A 65 -2.53 -8.77 4.84
C ILE A 65 -3.13 -9.80 3.86
N ALA A 66 -3.26 -9.45 2.57
CA ALA A 66 -3.87 -10.32 1.55
C ALA A 66 -3.38 -11.78 1.55
N PRO A 67 -2.08 -12.09 1.70
CA PRO A 67 -1.60 -13.47 1.77
C PRO A 67 -2.20 -14.26 2.94
N TYR A 68 -2.36 -13.66 4.12
CA TYR A 68 -2.87 -14.36 5.31
C TYR A 68 -4.33 -14.81 5.19
N TYR A 69 -5.08 -14.24 4.25
CA TYR A 69 -6.44 -14.68 3.99
C TYR A 69 -6.49 -15.87 3.02
N ASP A 70 -5.45 -16.12 2.24
CA ASP A 70 -5.38 -17.26 1.33
C ASP A 70 -5.32 -18.56 2.17
N LYS A 71 -6.29 -19.45 1.99
CA LYS A 71 -6.34 -20.75 2.68
C LYS A 71 -5.14 -21.64 2.34
N ASN A 72 -4.51 -21.37 1.21
CA ASN A 72 -3.28 -22.04 0.75
C ASN A 72 -2.01 -21.29 1.16
N TYR A 73 -2.11 -20.22 1.97
CA TYR A 73 -0.97 -19.58 2.58
C TYR A 73 -0.34 -20.53 3.58
N LYS A 74 0.58 -21.34 3.08
CA LYS A 74 1.56 -22.02 3.92
C LYS A 74 2.60 -20.97 4.29
N ASP A 75 2.88 -20.85 5.57
CA ASP A 75 4.04 -20.11 6.06
C ASP A 75 5.25 -20.59 5.25
N ALA A 76 5.80 -19.71 4.41
CA ALA A 76 6.98 -20.01 3.61
C ALA A 76 8.25 -19.99 4.48
N ASP A 77 8.14 -20.40 5.75
CA ASP A 77 9.22 -20.49 6.73
C ASP A 77 9.91 -21.87 6.70
N GLY A 78 9.62 -22.70 5.69
CA GLY A 78 10.47 -23.81 5.30
C GLY A 78 11.47 -23.35 4.23
N CYS A 79 12.71 -23.12 4.63
CA CYS A 79 13.82 -22.98 3.68
C CYS A 79 14.01 -24.32 2.95
N GLU A 80 13.34 -24.47 1.81
CA GLU A 80 13.63 -25.52 0.85
C GLU A 80 14.30 -24.87 -0.37
N THR A 81 15.62 -24.93 -0.40
CA THR A 81 16.43 -24.67 -1.59
C THR A 81 16.04 -25.67 -2.67
N SER A 82 14.98 -25.38 -3.41
CA SER A 82 14.55 -26.14 -4.58
C SER A 82 14.82 -25.29 -5.81
N SER A 83 15.81 -25.72 -6.59
CA SER A 83 16.07 -25.21 -7.93
C SER A 83 14.84 -25.48 -8.81
N VAL A 84 14.09 -24.44 -9.13
CA VAL A 84 13.02 -24.55 -10.13
C VAL A 84 13.64 -24.53 -11.52
N SER A 85 13.56 -25.66 -12.22
CA SER A 85 13.79 -25.70 -13.66
C SER A 85 12.74 -24.84 -14.35
N SER A 86 13.18 -24.03 -15.31
CA SER A 86 12.34 -23.20 -16.18
C SER A 86 11.56 -24.07 -17.18
N GLY A 87 10.70 -24.93 -16.67
CA GLY A 87 9.70 -25.68 -17.42
C GLY A 87 8.31 -25.19 -17.03
N GLY A 88 7.56 -24.66 -18.00
CA GLY A 88 6.31 -23.96 -17.78
C GLY A 88 5.28 -24.71 -16.94
N SER A 89 5.12 -24.28 -15.69
CA SER A 89 3.82 -24.28 -15.04
C SER A 89 3.44 -22.82 -14.83
N SER A 90 2.57 -22.32 -15.71
CA SER A 90 1.85 -21.08 -15.46
C SER A 90 1.11 -21.31 -14.14
N LYS A 91 1.70 -20.86 -13.02
CA LYS A 91 0.97 -20.75 -11.77
C LYS A 91 -0.23 -19.89 -12.13
N ARG A 92 -1.41 -20.51 -12.20
CA ARG A 92 -2.68 -19.82 -12.43
C ARG A 92 -2.65 -18.56 -11.57
N PRO A 93 -3.14 -17.40 -12.07
CA PRO A 93 -3.27 -16.23 -11.22
C PRO A 93 -3.93 -16.74 -9.93
N ARG A 94 -3.22 -16.62 -8.80
CA ARG A 94 -3.74 -17.10 -7.51
C ARG A 94 -5.13 -16.52 -7.40
N ASP A 95 -6.15 -17.36 -7.29
CA ASP A 95 -7.52 -16.90 -7.13
C ASP A 95 -7.48 -15.88 -6.00
N ILE A 96 -7.73 -14.62 -6.33
CA ILE A 96 -7.54 -13.51 -5.40
C ILE A 96 -8.42 -13.85 -4.21
N CYS A 97 -7.79 -13.97 -3.03
CA CYS A 97 -8.50 -14.47 -1.87
C CYS A 97 -9.81 -13.70 -1.69
N HIS A 98 -10.93 -14.41 -1.87
CA HIS A 98 -12.25 -13.83 -1.79
C HIS A 98 -12.52 -13.49 -0.32
N VAL A 99 -12.30 -12.23 0.00
CA VAL A 99 -12.74 -11.63 1.27
C VAL A 99 -14.24 -11.85 1.40
N LEU A 100 -14.69 -12.25 2.59
CA LEU A 100 -16.10 -12.49 2.85
C LEU A 100 -16.95 -11.27 2.46
N GLU A 101 -18.10 -11.54 1.85
CA GLU A 101 -18.92 -10.50 1.20
C GLU A 101 -19.43 -9.44 2.18
N ASN A 102 -19.59 -9.81 3.45
CA ASN A 102 -19.98 -8.94 4.57
C ASN A 102 -18.90 -7.92 4.98
N VAL A 103 -17.61 -8.19 4.70
CA VAL A 103 -16.49 -7.30 5.05
C VAL A 103 -15.86 -6.62 3.83
N ARG A 104 -16.26 -6.99 2.61
CA ARG A 104 -15.74 -6.43 1.34
C ARG A 104 -15.82 -4.90 1.26
N LYS A 105 -16.87 -4.28 1.81
CA LYS A 105 -17.06 -2.81 1.82
C LYS A 105 -16.50 -2.12 3.06
N ARG A 106 -15.79 -2.86 3.93
CA ARG A 106 -15.18 -2.33 5.17
C ARG A 106 -13.68 -2.24 5.01
N ILE A 107 -13.06 -1.34 5.78
CA ILE A 107 -11.60 -1.24 5.89
C ILE A 107 -11.14 -2.33 6.89
N TYR A 108 -11.20 -3.60 6.50
CA TYR A 108 -10.81 -4.74 7.36
C TYR A 108 -9.30 -4.82 7.62
N TYR A 109 -8.51 -4.09 6.84
CA TYR A 109 -7.06 -3.94 6.97
C TYR A 109 -6.66 -2.67 7.75
N ALA A 110 -7.61 -2.02 8.44
CA ALA A 110 -7.38 -0.90 9.37
C ALA A 110 -6.78 -1.35 10.71
#